data_AF-A0A178ANP8-F1
#
_entry.id   AF-A0A178ANP8-F1
#
_cell.length_a   1.000
_cell.length_b   1.000
_cell.length_c   1.000
_cell.angle_alpha   90.00
_cell.angle_beta   90.00
_cell.angle_gamma   90.00
#
_symmetry.space_group_name_H-M   'P 1'
#
loop_
_entity.id
_entity.type
_entity.pdbx_description
1 polymer ?
#
loop_
_entity_poly.entity_id
_entity_poly.type
_entity_poly.pdbx_seq_one_letter_code
_entity_poly.pdbx_strand_id
1 'polypeptide(L)'
;MSPSASKRNSNGAAIDKLDYLPQNSPRRPLLAPDDTSDAASQRRSQDTSYAGSFFEQVAEGIMERDRERMQHVVLRWLSFAWAIVNCLCAGSITAYSLYGHLFQSKLHYTQFQVNIVSIGAELGLYLPVSIFGYLCDRLGPGVPSALSGVLFGLAYLLAAFAYKSGPPPSAGGDGWPFGVMVLAFGLVGMGTSCMYLSAVTTCAKNFGRGNAKGIALAVPIAAFGLSGMWQSQIGAHVLYERNADGSKGDVDVFRFFLFLSILLFVVGLVGFFTLRIMDEGEMIDEAVDELERSGLLAHDEFFTQAAHHHGYGTMATHDLSDSTFDFLQSEAEIMKAKAEEEKRKKTWLLNEETRRYIMDPTMWWLAGGFVLVTGPGEAFINNLGTIIDTLTPPHVSSTTSPATHVSIVAITSTLARIITGTLSDLLAPVAPTHQHRRGPDSVANSLSSLPPLDHSSTHRFSVSRITFLLSSALILSIGQLLLASGWVQNHDSRFAVISALIGSGYGAVFSLTPIVVSVVWGVENFGTNWGILAMTPAAGATLWGSVYAAVYQKGANGSEKGDVLCHGEKCYAPTFWAMAISVWVAMGLWVYAWRGPGGWKRRGVAV
;
A
#
# COMPACT_ATOMS: atom_id res chain seq x y z
N MET A 1 42.46 -49.91 -48.24
CA MET A 1 41.18 -49.89 -49.00
C MET A 1 41.04 -48.52 -49.65
N SER A 2 40.51 -48.50 -50.86
CA SER A 2 40.29 -47.35 -51.77
C SER A 2 41.44 -46.99 -52.74
N PRO A 3 41.34 -47.43 -54.01
CA PRO A 3 41.67 -46.65 -55.21
C PRO A 3 40.40 -45.87 -55.65
N SER A 4 40.29 -45.06 -56.69
CA SER A 4 41.16 -44.34 -57.62
C SER A 4 40.25 -43.39 -58.42
N ALA A 5 40.86 -42.39 -59.06
CA ALA A 5 40.29 -41.35 -59.92
C ALA A 5 39.33 -41.80 -61.04
N SER A 6 38.49 -40.87 -61.53
CA SER A 6 38.23 -40.64 -62.97
C SER A 6 37.49 -39.33 -63.24
N LYS A 7 37.86 -38.65 -64.32
CA LYS A 7 37.35 -37.36 -64.84
C LYS A 7 36.29 -37.58 -65.95
N ARG A 8 35.47 -36.53 -66.14
CA ARG A 8 35.17 -35.81 -67.41
C ARG A 8 33.73 -35.91 -67.99
N ASN A 9 33.13 -34.73 -68.18
CA ASN A 9 32.22 -34.22 -69.25
C ASN A 9 31.05 -35.10 -69.75
N SER A 10 29.82 -34.62 -69.98
CA SER A 10 29.39 -33.39 -70.68
C SER A 10 27.85 -33.27 -70.67
N ASN A 11 27.37 -32.05 -70.95
CA ASN A 11 26.10 -31.67 -71.59
C ASN A 11 24.77 -31.80 -70.81
N GLY A 12 24.04 -30.68 -70.83
CA GLY A 12 22.78 -30.50 -70.14
C GLY A 12 21.52 -30.98 -70.87
N ALA A 13 20.45 -31.03 -70.09
CA ALA A 13 19.03 -30.97 -70.44
C ALA A 13 18.30 -30.79 -69.09
N ALA A 14 17.81 -29.60 -68.73
CA ALA A 14 16.51 -29.06 -69.12
C ALA A 14 15.39 -30.10 -68.93
N ILE A 15 14.68 -30.02 -67.79
CA ILE A 15 13.45 -30.76 -67.51
C ILE A 15 12.29 -29.96 -68.13
N ASP A 16 11.78 -30.50 -69.24
CA ASP A 16 10.43 -30.30 -69.81
C ASP A 16 9.40 -30.87 -68.79
N LYS A 17 8.14 -30.47 -68.59
CA LYS A 17 7.16 -29.67 -69.34
C LYS A 17 5.91 -29.57 -68.45
N LEU A 18 5.13 -28.48 -68.53
CA LEU A 18 3.67 -28.59 -68.43
C LEU A 18 3.06 -27.54 -69.37
N ASP A 19 2.79 -27.97 -70.60
CA ASP A 19 2.06 -27.21 -71.60
C ASP A 19 0.56 -27.20 -71.27
N TYR A 20 -0.06 -26.02 -71.33
CA TYR A 20 -1.44 -25.87 -71.79
C TYR A 20 -1.44 -24.93 -73.01
N LEU A 21 -2.05 -25.42 -74.09
CA LEU A 21 -2.22 -24.90 -75.46
C LEU A 21 -3.08 -23.61 -75.55
N PRO A 22 -3.37 -23.04 -76.75
CA PRO A 22 -2.50 -22.61 -77.85
C PRO A 22 -2.78 -21.15 -78.32
N GLN A 23 -2.02 -20.76 -79.35
CA GLN A 23 -1.89 -19.45 -80.00
C GLN A 23 -3.19 -18.84 -80.54
N ASN A 24 -3.60 -17.68 -79.98
CA ASN A 24 -3.95 -16.46 -80.73
C ASN A 24 -4.41 -15.36 -79.76
N SER A 25 -3.47 -14.63 -79.17
CA SER A 25 -3.73 -13.26 -78.72
C SER A 25 -2.46 -12.41 -78.86
N PRO A 26 -2.52 -11.24 -79.51
CA PRO A 26 -1.36 -10.39 -79.67
C PRO A 26 -0.99 -9.74 -78.32
N ARG A 27 0.20 -10.08 -77.82
CA ARG A 27 0.84 -9.48 -76.65
C ARG A 27 1.07 -7.98 -76.87
N ARG A 28 0.52 -7.14 -76.00
CA ARG A 28 0.96 -5.75 -75.78
C ARG A 28 1.92 -5.75 -74.58
N PRO A 29 3.17 -5.27 -74.68
CA PRO A 29 4.05 -5.13 -73.53
C PRO A 29 3.55 -4.01 -72.62
N LEU A 30 3.41 -4.30 -71.33
CA LEU A 30 3.21 -3.32 -70.26
C LEU A 30 4.54 -2.61 -70.01
N LEU A 31 4.62 -1.34 -70.44
CA LEU A 31 5.50 -0.25 -70.00
C LEU A 31 6.02 0.55 -71.21
N ALA A 32 5.28 1.59 -71.58
CA ALA A 32 5.78 2.73 -72.36
C ALA A 32 5.31 4.02 -71.67
N PRO A 33 6.13 5.07 -71.60
CA PRO A 33 5.75 6.36 -71.04
C PRO A 33 5.02 7.18 -72.12
N ASP A 34 3.81 7.65 -71.82
CA ASP A 34 3.08 8.56 -72.70
C ASP A 34 3.53 10.00 -72.44
N ASP A 35 4.16 10.60 -73.44
CA ASP A 35 4.42 12.03 -73.54
C ASP A 35 3.50 12.63 -74.63
N THR A 36 2.99 13.83 -74.32
CA THR A 36 2.35 14.85 -75.19
C THR A 36 0.81 15.01 -75.24
N SER A 37 0.40 16.10 -74.57
CA SER A 37 -0.53 17.17 -74.96
C SER A 37 -2.06 16.99 -74.92
N ASP A 38 -2.62 17.65 -73.89
CA ASP A 38 -3.77 18.59 -73.89
C ASP A 38 -5.17 18.12 -74.33
N ALA A 39 -6.02 17.83 -73.33
CA ALA A 39 -7.07 18.75 -72.83
C ALA A 39 -8.38 18.03 -72.45
N ALA A 40 -8.74 18.19 -71.17
CA ALA A 40 -10.08 18.09 -70.58
C ALA A 40 -10.73 16.70 -70.43
N SER A 41 -10.30 15.95 -69.42
CA SER A 41 -11.23 15.18 -68.59
C SER A 41 -10.77 15.14 -67.14
N GLN A 42 -11.39 15.98 -66.29
CA GLN A 42 -11.28 15.89 -64.84
C GLN A 42 -11.89 14.56 -64.36
N ARG A 43 -11.05 13.56 -64.11
CA ARG A 43 -11.34 12.51 -63.11
C ARG A 43 -10.10 12.34 -62.25
N ARG A 44 -10.18 12.91 -61.04
CA ARG A 44 -9.27 12.58 -59.93
C ARG A 44 -9.42 11.10 -59.62
N SER A 45 -8.45 10.28 -60.01
CA SER A 45 -8.26 8.95 -59.44
C SER A 45 -7.63 9.10 -58.05
N GLN A 46 -8.45 9.29 -57.03
CA GLN A 46 -8.07 8.95 -55.66
C GLN A 46 -8.43 7.48 -55.44
N ASP A 47 -7.65 6.58 -56.04
CA ASP A 47 -7.71 5.16 -55.69
C ASP A 47 -6.76 4.95 -54.51
N THR A 48 -7.27 5.17 -53.29
CA THR A 48 -6.69 4.56 -52.09
C THR A 48 -6.87 3.06 -52.24
N SER A 49 -5.79 2.36 -52.56
CA SER A 49 -5.73 0.89 -52.54
C SER A 49 -6.38 0.35 -51.25
N TYR A 50 -7.32 -0.58 -51.37
CA TYR A 50 -7.97 -1.26 -50.24
C TYR A 50 -6.96 -1.88 -49.25
N ALA A 51 -5.80 -2.30 -49.75
CA ALA A 51 -4.70 -2.77 -48.91
C ALA A 51 -4.04 -1.61 -48.14
N GLY A 52 -3.91 -0.43 -48.75
CA GLY A 52 -3.42 0.78 -48.09
C GLY A 52 -4.33 1.24 -46.96
N SER A 53 -5.65 1.26 -47.17
CA SER A 53 -6.61 1.59 -46.11
C SER A 53 -6.64 0.57 -44.97
N PHE A 54 -6.42 -0.72 -45.25
CA PHE A 54 -6.33 -1.75 -44.23
C PHE A 54 -5.04 -1.62 -43.39
N PHE A 55 -3.88 -1.44 -44.04
CA PHE A 55 -2.62 -1.24 -43.30
C PHE A 55 -2.63 0.06 -42.50
N GLU A 56 -3.27 1.11 -43.00
CA GLU A 56 -3.43 2.38 -42.29
C GLU A 56 -4.37 2.22 -41.08
N GLN A 57 -5.49 1.52 -41.22
CA GLN A 57 -6.37 1.17 -40.08
C GLN A 57 -5.68 0.30 -39.04
N VAL A 58 -4.87 -0.68 -39.47
CA VAL A 58 -4.09 -1.53 -38.55
C VAL A 58 -2.99 -0.71 -37.87
N ALA A 59 -2.29 0.16 -38.61
CA ALA A 59 -1.25 1.03 -38.07
C ALA A 59 -1.82 2.05 -37.08
N GLU A 60 -2.96 2.68 -37.41
CA GLU A 60 -3.69 3.59 -36.54
C GLU A 60 -4.18 2.86 -35.29
N GLY A 61 -4.75 1.66 -35.43
CA GLY A 61 -5.15 0.83 -34.29
C GLY A 61 -3.99 0.27 -33.44
N ILE A 62 -2.78 0.15 -34.00
CA ILE A 62 -1.56 -0.16 -33.22
C ILE A 62 -1.08 1.11 -32.51
N MET A 63 -1.08 2.25 -33.18
CA MET A 63 -0.64 3.54 -32.64
C MET A 63 -1.56 4.03 -31.51
N GLU A 64 -2.88 3.84 -31.63
CA GLU A 64 -3.85 4.10 -30.57
C GLU A 64 -3.61 3.20 -29.36
N ARG A 65 -3.45 1.90 -29.57
CA ARG A 65 -3.11 0.95 -28.49
C ARG A 65 -1.79 1.29 -27.79
N ASP A 66 -0.76 1.66 -28.54
CA ASP A 66 0.53 2.09 -27.97
C ASP A 66 0.39 3.41 -27.21
N ARG A 67 -0.43 4.35 -27.70
CA ARG A 67 -0.73 5.61 -27.01
C ARG A 67 -1.47 5.37 -25.70
N GLU A 68 -2.51 4.54 -25.70
CA GLU A 68 -3.23 4.15 -24.49
C GLU A 68 -2.29 3.48 -23.50
N ARG A 69 -1.48 2.51 -23.96
CA ARG A 69 -0.50 1.83 -23.11
C ARG A 69 0.50 2.80 -22.48
N MET A 70 1.01 3.76 -23.26
CA MET A 70 1.91 4.79 -22.76
C MET A 70 1.21 5.70 -21.72
N GLN A 71 -0.02 6.13 -21.99
CA GLN A 71 -0.82 6.92 -21.06
C GLN A 71 -1.04 6.16 -19.75
N HIS A 72 -1.40 4.88 -19.82
CA HIS A 72 -1.49 3.99 -18.67
C HIS A 72 -0.18 3.99 -17.87
N VAL A 73 0.96 3.69 -18.50
CA VAL A 73 2.26 3.68 -17.80
C VAL A 73 2.56 5.02 -17.12
N VAL A 74 2.35 6.14 -17.81
CA VAL A 74 2.57 7.48 -17.24
C VAL A 74 1.65 7.73 -16.03
N LEU A 75 0.36 7.40 -16.15
CA LEU A 75 -0.60 7.53 -15.05
C LEU A 75 -0.24 6.63 -13.86
N ARG A 76 0.40 5.47 -14.09
CA ARG A 76 0.88 4.56 -13.02
C ARG A 76 1.92 5.20 -12.16
N TRP A 77 2.93 5.77 -12.82
CA TRP A 77 4.05 6.43 -12.17
C TRP A 77 3.63 7.75 -11.53
N LEU A 78 2.69 8.47 -12.14
CA LEU A 78 2.09 9.65 -11.55
C LEU A 78 1.31 9.30 -10.27
N SER A 79 0.50 8.24 -10.31
CA SER A 79 -0.23 7.72 -9.14
C SER A 79 0.75 7.30 -8.03
N PHE A 80 1.86 6.67 -8.39
CA PHE A 80 2.91 6.27 -7.45
C PHE A 80 3.59 7.48 -6.79
N ALA A 81 4.03 8.46 -7.59
CA ALA A 81 4.65 9.68 -7.07
C ALA A 81 3.69 10.43 -6.14
N TRP A 82 2.41 10.51 -6.51
CA TRP A 82 1.41 11.14 -5.66
C TRP A 82 1.10 10.34 -4.40
N ALA A 83 1.11 9.01 -4.45
CA ALA A 83 0.97 8.17 -3.26
C ALA A 83 2.09 8.44 -2.24
N ILE A 84 3.32 8.69 -2.71
CA ILE A 84 4.44 9.10 -1.85
C ILE A 84 4.15 10.47 -1.20
N VAL A 85 3.68 11.45 -1.97
CA VAL A 85 3.31 12.78 -1.46
C VAL A 85 2.19 12.70 -0.43
N ASN A 86 1.14 11.92 -0.70
CA ASN A 86 0.04 11.66 0.23
C ASN A 86 0.58 11.09 1.55
N CYS A 87 1.39 10.03 1.50
CA CYS A 87 1.97 9.44 2.70
C CYS A 87 2.90 10.41 3.45
N LEU A 88 3.73 11.17 2.73
CA LEU A 88 4.62 12.17 3.31
C LEU A 88 3.85 13.29 4.04
N CYS A 89 2.59 13.54 3.68
CA CYS A 89 1.73 14.51 4.37
C CYS A 89 0.88 13.86 5.46
N ALA A 90 0.40 12.62 5.26
CA ALA A 90 -0.61 11.99 6.10
C ALA A 90 -0.23 11.91 7.60
N GLY A 91 1.03 11.60 7.95
CA GLY A 91 1.42 11.37 9.36
C GLY A 91 1.64 12.64 10.21
N SER A 92 0.87 13.70 9.95
CA SER A 92 0.83 14.94 10.73
C SER A 92 0.58 14.74 12.23
N ILE A 93 -0.09 13.65 12.62
CA ILE A 93 -0.31 13.24 14.00
C ILE A 93 1.00 13.10 14.80
N THR A 94 2.11 12.74 14.15
CA THR A 94 3.41 12.58 14.81
C THR A 94 4.06 13.93 15.17
N ALA A 95 3.59 15.04 14.60
CA ALA A 95 3.98 16.39 14.99
C ALA A 95 3.34 16.84 16.32
N TYR A 96 2.50 16.01 16.95
CA TYR A 96 1.89 16.29 18.27
C TYR A 96 2.91 16.67 19.35
N SER A 97 4.10 16.07 19.31
CA SER A 97 5.19 16.38 20.25
C SER A 97 5.64 17.85 20.20
N LEU A 98 5.48 18.54 19.06
CA LEU A 98 5.86 19.94 18.89
C LEU A 98 4.95 20.89 19.68
N TYR A 99 3.65 20.62 19.74
CA TYR A 99 2.65 21.54 20.29
C TYR A 99 1.84 20.98 21.47
N GLY A 100 1.95 19.69 21.79
CA GLY A 100 1.13 19.05 22.83
C GLY A 100 1.32 19.66 24.22
N HIS A 101 2.53 20.11 24.56
CA HIS A 101 2.81 20.81 25.82
C HIS A 101 2.16 22.21 25.88
N LEU A 102 1.96 22.85 24.72
CA LEU A 102 1.33 24.18 24.63
C LEU A 102 -0.16 24.15 24.97
N PHE A 103 -0.81 22.98 24.93
CA PHE A 103 -2.17 22.83 25.44
C PHE A 103 -2.23 23.01 26.96
N GLN A 104 -1.16 22.67 27.68
CA GLN A 104 -1.10 22.88 29.13
C GLN A 104 -0.83 24.35 29.46
N SER A 105 0.13 24.97 28.78
CA SER A 105 0.54 26.35 29.07
C SER A 105 -0.49 27.39 28.62
N LYS A 106 -1.12 27.20 27.44
CA LYS A 106 -2.02 28.20 26.83
C LYS A 106 -3.50 27.90 26.99
N LEU A 107 -3.91 26.61 27.01
CA LEU A 107 -5.31 26.21 27.22
C LEU A 107 -5.61 25.74 28.65
N HIS A 108 -4.59 25.69 29.51
CA HIS A 108 -4.69 25.17 30.88
C HIS A 108 -5.27 23.75 30.97
N TYR A 109 -4.99 22.93 29.94
CA TYR A 109 -5.37 21.53 29.99
C TYR A 109 -4.55 20.79 31.03
N THR A 110 -5.21 19.89 31.76
CA THR A 110 -4.50 18.94 32.62
C THR A 110 -3.76 17.91 31.76
N GLN A 111 -2.71 17.29 32.31
CA GLN A 111 -2.00 16.20 31.64
C GLN A 111 -2.96 15.08 31.20
N PHE A 112 -3.99 14.80 32.01
CA PHE A 112 -5.02 13.82 31.69
C PHE A 112 -5.85 14.22 30.46
N GLN A 113 -6.23 15.50 30.35
CA GLN A 113 -6.94 16.04 29.19
C GLN A 113 -6.09 15.98 27.90
N VAL A 114 -4.81 16.31 27.98
CA VAL A 114 -3.86 16.19 26.86
C VAL A 114 -3.73 14.73 26.41
N ASN A 115 -3.69 13.78 27.35
CA ASN A 115 -3.65 12.35 27.02
C ASN A 115 -4.94 11.87 26.36
N ILE A 116 -6.12 12.33 26.80
CA ILE A 116 -7.40 12.00 26.15
C ILE A 116 -7.43 12.48 24.69
N VAL A 117 -6.88 13.66 24.38
CA VAL A 117 -6.79 14.16 23.01
C VAL A 117 -5.92 13.23 22.15
N SER A 118 -4.77 12.77 22.67
CA SER A 118 -3.92 11.79 21.99
C SER A 118 -4.65 10.47 21.74
N ILE A 119 -5.32 9.92 22.77
CA ILE A 119 -6.11 8.69 22.66
C ILE A 119 -7.22 8.84 21.61
N GLY A 120 -7.91 9.98 21.58
CA GLY A 120 -8.93 10.27 20.57
C GLY A 120 -8.36 10.16 19.15
N ALA A 121 -7.16 10.71 18.92
CA ALA A 121 -6.46 10.62 17.64
C ALA A 121 -6.07 9.18 17.27
N GLU A 122 -5.54 8.41 18.23
CA GLU A 122 -5.16 7.01 18.04
C GLU A 122 -6.37 6.11 17.74
N LEU A 123 -7.50 6.33 18.43
CA LEU A 123 -8.75 5.61 18.16
C LEU A 123 -9.26 5.92 16.75
N GLY A 124 -9.22 7.19 16.33
CA GLY A 124 -9.57 7.61 14.98
C GLY A 124 -8.62 7.05 13.91
N LEU A 125 -7.35 6.81 14.26
CA LEU A 125 -6.35 6.23 13.36
C LEU A 125 -6.60 4.73 13.15
N TYR A 126 -6.83 3.97 14.21
CA TYR A 126 -6.83 2.50 14.11
C TYR A 126 -8.22 1.87 13.96
N LEU A 127 -9.27 2.36 14.64
CA LEU A 127 -10.59 1.71 14.59
C LEU A 127 -11.25 1.72 13.20
N PRO A 128 -11.29 2.86 12.46
CA PRO A 128 -11.98 2.92 11.18
C PRO A 128 -11.14 2.46 9.99
N VAL A 129 -9.90 2.02 10.21
CA VAL A 129 -8.96 1.67 9.12
C VAL A 129 -9.52 0.54 8.22
N SER A 130 -10.21 -0.44 8.79
CA SER A 130 -10.88 -1.50 8.01
C SER A 130 -12.00 -0.98 7.11
N ILE A 131 -12.77 0.00 7.60
CA ILE A 131 -13.85 0.65 6.84
C ILE A 131 -13.28 1.46 5.67
N PHE A 132 -12.20 2.21 5.90
CA PHE A 132 -11.53 2.94 4.82
C PHE A 132 -10.85 2.02 3.81
N GLY A 133 -10.35 0.87 4.26
CA GLY A 133 -9.83 -0.19 3.39
C GLY A 133 -10.90 -0.73 2.46
N TYR A 134 -12.07 -1.06 3.02
CA TYR A 134 -13.26 -1.44 2.27
C TYR A 134 -13.68 -0.37 1.27
N LEU A 135 -13.66 0.91 1.67
CA LEU A 135 -13.99 2.02 0.79
C LEU A 135 -13.01 2.15 -0.39
N CYS A 136 -11.72 1.94 -0.16
CA CYS A 136 -10.69 1.94 -1.21
C CYS A 136 -10.93 0.83 -2.25
N ASP A 137 -11.37 -0.35 -1.81
CA ASP A 137 -11.62 -1.46 -2.73
C ASP A 137 -12.92 -1.30 -3.52
N ARG A 138 -13.96 -0.71 -2.91
CA ARG A 138 -15.27 -0.53 -3.56
C ARG A 138 -15.35 0.67 -4.46
N LEU A 139 -14.97 1.84 -3.95
CA LEU A 139 -15.11 3.13 -4.65
C LEU A 139 -13.83 3.57 -5.36
N GLY A 140 -12.75 2.80 -5.21
CA GLY A 140 -11.41 3.19 -5.64
C GLY A 140 -10.72 4.11 -4.61
N PRO A 141 -9.39 4.23 -4.65
CA PRO A 141 -8.60 4.98 -3.66
C PRO A 141 -8.71 6.51 -3.77
N GLY A 142 -9.18 7.03 -4.90
CA GLY A 142 -9.40 8.48 -5.06
C GLY A 142 -10.46 9.05 -4.13
N VAL A 143 -11.60 8.37 -3.95
CA VAL A 143 -12.71 8.84 -3.08
C VAL A 143 -12.28 8.93 -1.61
N PRO A 144 -11.67 7.88 -1.01
CA PRO A 144 -11.11 7.97 0.33
C PRO A 144 -10.02 9.05 0.45
N SER A 145 -9.21 9.30 -0.59
CA SER A 145 -8.26 10.42 -0.57
C SER A 145 -8.95 11.79 -0.45
N ALA A 146 -10.01 12.05 -1.22
CA ALA A 146 -10.80 13.28 -1.07
C ALA A 146 -11.45 13.38 0.32
N LEU A 147 -12.05 12.28 0.79
CA LEU A 147 -12.64 12.22 2.13
C LEU A 147 -11.61 12.56 3.20
N SER A 148 -10.38 12.03 3.08
CA SER A 148 -9.29 12.34 4.00
C SER A 148 -8.91 13.83 3.99
N GLY A 149 -8.89 14.46 2.82
CA GLY A 149 -8.65 15.90 2.69
C GLY A 149 -9.71 16.73 3.41
N VAL A 150 -11.00 16.38 3.25
CA VAL A 150 -12.11 17.03 3.96
C VAL A 150 -12.00 16.81 5.47
N LEU A 151 -11.74 15.56 5.90
CA LEU A 151 -11.58 15.22 7.32
C LEU A 151 -10.43 16.02 7.95
N PHE A 152 -9.25 16.05 7.34
CA PHE A 152 -8.11 16.83 7.82
C PHE A 152 -8.36 18.34 7.79
N GLY A 153 -8.97 18.84 6.71
CA GLY A 153 -9.31 20.25 6.56
C GLY A 153 -10.18 20.72 7.71
N LEU A 154 -11.29 20.00 7.96
CA LEU A 154 -12.21 20.27 9.07
C LEU A 154 -11.55 20.06 10.44
N ALA A 155 -10.81 18.96 10.62
CA ALA A 155 -10.17 18.62 11.88
C ALA A 155 -9.19 19.71 12.35
N TYR A 156 -8.25 20.09 11.49
CA TYR A 156 -7.25 21.09 11.84
C TYR A 156 -7.81 22.51 11.88
N LEU A 157 -8.85 22.84 11.09
CA LEU A 157 -9.58 24.12 11.27
C LEU A 157 -10.25 24.17 12.63
N LEU A 158 -10.96 23.10 13.01
CA LEU A 158 -11.63 23.00 14.30
C LEU A 158 -10.63 23.12 15.45
N ALA A 159 -9.49 22.42 15.36
CA ALA A 159 -8.40 22.52 16.32
C ALA A 159 -7.78 23.93 16.38
N ALA A 160 -7.60 24.59 15.23
CA ALA A 160 -7.05 25.95 15.16
C ALA A 160 -7.97 26.95 15.90
N PHE A 161 -9.26 26.95 15.59
CA PHE A 161 -10.21 27.86 16.23
C PHE A 161 -10.44 27.50 17.70
N ALA A 162 -10.48 26.23 18.06
CA ALA A 162 -10.53 25.81 19.46
C ALA A 162 -9.31 26.31 20.23
N TYR A 163 -8.10 26.17 19.67
CA TYR A 163 -6.88 26.68 20.30
C TYR A 163 -6.87 28.21 20.42
N LYS A 164 -7.28 28.93 19.37
CA LYS A 164 -7.34 30.40 19.38
C LYS A 164 -8.40 30.95 20.35
N SER A 165 -9.47 30.20 20.61
CA SER A 165 -10.53 30.60 21.54
C SER A 165 -10.07 30.70 23.00
N GLY A 166 -8.92 30.10 23.33
CA GLY A 166 -8.37 30.12 24.68
C GLY A 166 -8.90 29.00 25.58
N PRO A 167 -8.69 29.09 26.90
CA PRO A 167 -9.03 28.03 27.84
C PRO A 167 -10.53 27.70 27.85
N PRO A 168 -10.91 26.42 27.99
CA PRO A 168 -12.31 25.98 27.98
C PRO A 168 -13.03 26.39 29.27
N PRO A 169 -14.39 26.34 29.30
CA PRO A 169 -15.18 26.63 30.49
C PRO A 169 -14.85 25.74 31.68
N SER A 170 -14.46 24.49 31.41
CA SER A 170 -14.01 23.53 32.43
C SER A 170 -12.70 23.92 33.12
N ALA A 171 -11.89 24.79 32.50
CA ALA A 171 -10.64 25.31 33.05
C ALA A 171 -10.76 26.78 33.49
N GLY A 172 -11.98 27.32 33.54
CA GLY A 172 -12.24 28.70 33.96
C GLY A 172 -12.06 29.78 32.89
N GLY A 173 -12.06 29.42 31.60
CA GLY A 173 -12.06 30.37 30.48
C GLY A 173 -13.35 30.37 29.66
N ASP A 174 -13.47 31.29 28.70
CA ASP A 174 -14.65 31.44 27.83
C ASP A 174 -14.48 30.78 26.45
N GLY A 175 -13.46 29.94 26.30
CA GLY A 175 -13.13 29.26 25.05
C GLY A 175 -14.10 28.13 24.68
N TRP A 176 -13.77 27.39 23.63
CA TRP A 176 -14.56 26.25 23.19
C TRP A 176 -14.45 25.07 24.16
N PRO A 177 -15.48 24.21 24.24
CA PRO A 177 -15.45 23.08 25.18
C PRO A 177 -14.37 22.06 24.80
N PHE A 178 -13.76 21.46 25.82
CA PHE A 178 -12.68 20.47 25.69
C PHE A 178 -13.00 19.35 24.68
N GLY A 179 -14.25 18.88 24.65
CA GLY A 179 -14.70 17.83 23.72
C GLY A 179 -14.51 18.17 22.24
N VAL A 180 -14.46 19.46 21.87
CA VAL A 180 -14.21 19.87 20.49
C VAL A 180 -12.77 19.57 20.07
N MET A 181 -11.80 19.73 20.98
CA MET A 181 -10.41 19.35 20.70
C MET A 181 -10.27 17.83 20.55
N VAL A 182 -10.96 17.06 21.39
CA VAL A 182 -10.98 15.59 21.28
C VAL A 182 -11.60 15.14 19.95
N LEU A 183 -12.72 15.74 19.55
CA LEU A 183 -13.37 15.47 18.26
C LEU A 183 -12.45 15.83 17.09
N ALA A 184 -11.81 17.00 17.14
CA ALA A 184 -10.87 17.44 16.11
C ALA A 184 -9.75 16.42 15.92
N PHE A 185 -9.10 15.98 17.00
CA PHE A 185 -8.01 15.02 16.93
C PHE A 185 -8.48 13.61 16.53
N GLY A 186 -9.70 13.19 16.92
CA GLY A 186 -10.31 11.98 16.37
C GLY A 186 -10.47 12.04 14.85
N LEU A 187 -10.90 13.18 14.31
CA LEU A 187 -10.99 13.39 12.86
C LEU A 187 -9.61 13.46 12.18
N VAL A 188 -8.57 13.99 12.85
CA VAL A 188 -7.17 13.90 12.39
C VAL A 188 -6.75 12.44 12.23
N GLY A 189 -7.04 11.59 13.23
CA GLY A 189 -6.79 10.16 13.17
C GLY A 189 -7.48 9.50 11.97
N MET A 190 -8.78 9.79 11.78
CA MET A 190 -9.57 9.28 10.65
C MET A 190 -9.02 9.73 9.30
N GLY A 191 -8.65 11.01 9.17
CA GLY A 191 -8.01 11.54 7.96
C GLY A 191 -6.69 10.83 7.66
N THR A 192 -5.89 10.56 8.71
CA THR A 192 -4.58 9.90 8.60
C THR A 192 -4.71 8.48 8.05
N SER A 193 -5.60 7.68 8.64
CA SER A 193 -5.80 6.29 8.20
C SER A 193 -6.40 6.22 6.78
N CYS A 194 -7.34 7.12 6.48
CA CYS A 194 -7.98 7.20 5.17
C CYS A 194 -6.98 7.60 4.07
N MET A 195 -6.15 8.62 4.29
CA MET A 195 -5.12 9.06 3.33
C MET A 195 -4.03 8.00 3.13
N TYR A 196 -3.57 7.40 4.22
CA TYR A 196 -2.57 6.32 4.21
C TYR A 196 -3.05 5.11 3.39
N LEU A 197 -4.27 4.62 3.65
CA LEU A 197 -4.80 3.45 2.93
C LEU A 197 -5.03 3.73 1.45
N SER A 198 -5.48 4.94 1.10
CA SER A 198 -5.64 5.35 -0.30
C SER A 198 -4.33 5.20 -1.07
N ALA A 199 -3.23 5.72 -0.52
CA ALA A 199 -1.92 5.67 -1.14
C ALA A 199 -1.37 4.24 -1.21
N VAL A 200 -1.37 3.49 -0.11
CA VAL A 200 -0.80 2.13 -0.06
C VAL A 200 -1.61 1.16 -0.93
N THR A 201 -2.95 1.26 -0.95
CA THR A 201 -3.80 0.42 -1.80
C THR A 201 -3.59 0.72 -3.29
N THR A 202 -3.39 1.99 -3.65
CA THR A 202 -3.04 2.38 -5.03
C THR A 202 -1.73 1.72 -5.46
N CYS A 203 -0.70 1.78 -4.61
CA CYS A 203 0.58 1.14 -4.90
C CYS A 203 0.48 -0.38 -4.97
N ALA A 204 -0.28 -1.01 -4.06
CA ALA A 204 -0.52 -2.45 -4.03
C ALA A 204 -1.15 -2.92 -5.34
N LYS A 205 -2.20 -2.25 -5.80
CA LYS A 205 -2.93 -2.65 -7.01
C LYS A 205 -2.16 -2.35 -8.29
N ASN A 206 -1.50 -1.20 -8.38
CA ASN A 206 -0.76 -0.82 -9.59
C ASN A 206 0.56 -1.59 -9.79
N PHE A 207 1.22 -2.02 -8.71
CA PHE A 207 2.54 -2.67 -8.77
C PHE A 207 2.59 -4.09 -8.20
N GLY A 208 1.50 -4.58 -7.62
CA GLY A 208 1.46 -5.89 -6.94
C GLY A 208 1.71 -7.10 -7.84
N ARG A 209 1.43 -6.96 -9.14
CA ARG A 209 1.70 -7.98 -10.17
C ARG A 209 3.14 -7.92 -10.72
N GLY A 210 3.88 -6.86 -10.42
CA GLY A 210 5.24 -6.64 -10.91
C GLY A 210 6.34 -7.19 -10.01
N ASN A 211 7.56 -7.17 -10.52
CA ASN A 211 8.77 -7.61 -9.79
C ASN A 211 9.23 -6.61 -8.71
N ALA A 212 8.66 -5.41 -8.68
CA ALA A 212 9.04 -4.31 -7.77
C ALA A 212 7.97 -4.00 -6.71
N LYS A 213 7.21 -5.02 -6.29
CA LYS A 213 6.06 -4.85 -5.38
C LYS A 213 6.48 -4.44 -3.96
N GLY A 214 7.57 -4.98 -3.45
CA GLY A 214 8.11 -4.70 -2.13
C GLY A 214 8.56 -3.25 -1.99
N ILE A 215 9.32 -2.73 -2.95
CA ILE A 215 9.73 -1.32 -2.96
C ILE A 215 8.53 -0.39 -3.20
N ALA A 216 7.60 -0.76 -4.09
CA ALA A 216 6.41 0.04 -4.37
C ALA A 216 5.50 0.21 -3.14
N LEU A 217 5.44 -0.79 -2.26
CA LEU A 217 4.74 -0.69 -0.98
C LEU A 217 5.58 -0.03 0.11
N ALA A 218 6.88 -0.34 0.19
CA ALA A 218 7.74 0.15 1.25
C ALA A 218 8.01 1.66 1.17
N VAL A 219 8.15 2.24 -0.03
CA VAL A 219 8.50 3.66 -0.18
C VAL A 219 7.41 4.60 0.36
N PRO A 220 6.10 4.44 0.02
CA PRO A 220 5.04 5.24 0.65
C PRO A 220 4.97 5.05 2.16
N ILE A 221 5.13 3.82 2.68
CA ILE A 221 5.12 3.55 4.12
C ILE A 221 6.33 4.22 4.82
N ALA A 222 7.49 4.26 4.16
CA ALA A 222 8.67 4.98 4.63
C ALA A 222 8.43 6.50 4.64
N ALA A 223 7.82 7.06 3.58
CA ALA A 223 7.45 8.47 3.50
C ALA A 223 6.48 8.86 4.63
N PHE A 224 5.53 7.99 4.98
CA PHE A 224 4.67 8.19 6.15
C PHE A 224 5.46 8.33 7.45
N GLY A 225 6.50 7.52 7.66
CA GLY A 225 7.37 7.62 8.83
C GLY A 225 8.15 8.93 8.96
N LEU A 226 8.48 9.59 7.84
CA LEU A 226 9.20 10.87 7.80
C LEU A 226 8.28 12.09 7.91
N SER A 227 6.98 11.91 7.74
CA SER A 227 6.00 13.00 7.60
C SER A 227 6.03 14.01 8.76
N GLY A 228 5.97 13.55 10.01
CA GLY A 228 5.99 14.45 11.17
C GLY A 228 7.30 15.21 11.32
N MET A 229 8.42 14.62 10.90
CA MET A 229 9.72 15.28 11.02
C MET A 229 9.75 16.56 10.19
N TRP A 230 9.49 16.48 8.88
CA TRP A 230 9.57 17.67 8.03
C TRP A 230 8.46 18.68 8.35
N GLN A 231 7.26 18.23 8.70
CA GLN A 231 6.17 19.14 9.11
C GLN A 231 6.52 19.87 10.40
N SER A 232 7.13 19.18 11.37
CA SER A 232 7.60 19.80 12.61
C SER A 232 8.73 20.81 12.35
N GLN A 233 9.60 20.54 11.37
CA GLN A 233 10.64 21.50 10.98
C GLN A 233 10.04 22.80 10.41
N ILE A 234 8.96 22.71 9.63
CA ILE A 234 8.24 23.90 9.15
C ILE A 234 7.59 24.65 10.31
N GLY A 235 6.93 23.93 11.23
CA GLY A 235 6.35 24.51 12.44
C GLY A 235 7.40 25.29 13.24
N ALA A 236 8.52 24.66 13.57
CA ALA A 236 9.57 25.24 14.41
C ALA A 236 10.37 26.37 13.73
N HIS A 237 10.63 26.29 12.42
CA HIS A 237 11.50 27.25 11.75
C HIS A 237 10.79 28.37 11.01
N VAL A 238 9.56 28.13 10.56
CA VAL A 238 8.79 29.08 9.73
C VAL A 238 7.63 29.68 10.50
N LEU A 239 6.94 28.88 11.31
CA LEU A 239 5.67 29.25 11.96
C LEU A 239 5.85 29.40 13.48
N TYR A 240 6.82 30.19 13.92
CA TYR A 240 7.08 30.47 15.34
C TYR A 240 6.56 31.85 15.78
N GLU A 241 6.17 31.98 17.03
CA GLU A 241 5.86 33.27 17.67
C GLU A 241 7.16 34.06 17.88
N ARG A 242 7.17 35.35 17.56
CA ARG A 242 8.28 36.24 17.90
C ARG A 242 8.02 36.85 19.27
N ASN A 243 8.93 36.62 20.21
CA ASN A 243 8.84 37.25 21.52
C ASN A 243 9.01 38.78 21.39
N ALA A 244 8.56 39.53 22.39
CA ALA A 244 8.68 40.99 22.43
C ALA A 244 10.14 41.48 22.26
N ASP A 245 11.11 40.64 22.63
CA ASP A 245 12.55 40.88 22.51
C ASP A 245 13.13 40.52 21.12
N GLY A 246 12.30 40.08 20.17
CA GLY A 246 12.73 39.67 18.83
C GLY A 246 13.37 38.26 18.75
N SER A 247 13.50 37.56 19.88
CA SER A 247 13.94 36.17 19.93
C SER A 247 12.87 35.20 19.41
N LYS A 248 13.30 34.02 18.94
CA LYS A 248 12.38 32.95 18.54
C LYS A 248 11.67 32.41 19.78
N GLY A 249 10.34 32.52 19.81
CA GLY A 249 9.47 31.85 20.77
C GLY A 249 9.05 30.47 20.26
N ASP A 250 8.04 29.89 20.92
CA ASP A 250 7.47 28.60 20.57
C ASP A 250 6.69 28.64 19.24
N VAL A 251 6.24 27.48 18.78
CA VAL A 251 5.42 27.37 17.56
C VAL A 251 4.10 28.14 17.70
N ASP A 252 3.73 28.91 16.69
CA ASP A 252 2.40 29.50 16.55
C ASP A 252 1.42 28.38 16.14
N VAL A 253 0.83 27.73 17.14
CA VAL A 253 -0.05 26.56 16.96
C VAL A 253 -1.24 26.89 16.06
N PHE A 254 -1.79 28.10 16.15
CA PHE A 254 -2.90 28.51 15.30
C PHE A 254 -2.50 28.52 13.83
N ARG A 255 -1.40 29.19 13.48
CA ARG A 255 -0.90 29.23 12.10
C ARG A 255 -0.42 27.85 11.63
N PHE A 256 0.16 27.06 12.52
CA PHE A 256 0.58 25.70 12.22
C PHE A 256 -0.61 24.80 11.88
N PHE A 257 -1.71 24.86 12.64
CA PHE A 257 -2.93 24.11 12.32
C PHE A 257 -3.61 24.60 11.04
N LEU A 258 -3.61 25.92 10.76
CA LEU A 258 -4.07 26.43 9.47
C LEU A 258 -3.23 25.90 8.30
N PHE A 259 -1.91 25.88 8.46
CA PHE A 259 -1.01 25.30 7.46
C PHE A 259 -1.32 23.81 7.20
N LEU A 260 -1.45 23.01 8.27
CA LEU A 260 -1.77 21.59 8.14
C LEU A 260 -3.15 21.36 7.51
N SER A 261 -4.15 22.15 7.89
CA SER A 261 -5.49 22.09 7.28
C SER A 261 -5.44 22.31 5.77
N ILE A 262 -4.82 23.40 5.31
CA ILE A 262 -4.75 23.75 3.89
C ILE A 262 -3.94 22.71 3.12
N LEU A 263 -2.75 22.35 3.63
CA LEU A 263 -1.87 21.37 3.01
C LEU A 263 -2.59 20.03 2.81
N LEU A 264 -3.16 19.48 3.87
CA LEU A 264 -3.77 18.14 3.83
C LEU A 264 -5.09 18.12 3.05
N PHE A 265 -5.86 19.21 3.09
CA PHE A 265 -7.04 19.36 2.25
C PHE A 265 -6.67 19.33 0.76
N VAL A 266 -5.69 20.13 0.35
CA VAL A 266 -5.22 20.19 -1.05
C VAL A 266 -4.63 18.85 -1.48
N VAL A 267 -3.77 18.25 -0.65
CA VAL A 267 -3.14 16.97 -0.97
C VAL A 267 -4.18 15.85 -1.12
N GLY A 268 -5.15 15.78 -0.21
CA GLY A 268 -6.26 14.82 -0.29
C GLY A 268 -7.13 15.02 -1.54
N LEU A 269 -7.46 16.28 -1.88
CA LEU A 269 -8.29 16.63 -3.03
C LEU A 269 -7.60 16.33 -4.36
N VAL A 270 -6.32 16.68 -4.51
CA VAL A 270 -5.55 16.31 -5.71
C VAL A 270 -5.43 14.79 -5.81
N GLY A 271 -5.28 14.10 -4.68
CA GLY A 271 -5.28 12.64 -4.60
C GLY A 271 -6.51 11.96 -5.18
N PHE A 272 -7.68 12.61 -5.19
CA PHE A 272 -8.87 12.10 -5.86
C PHE A 272 -8.66 11.88 -7.36
N PHE A 273 -7.94 12.80 -8.01
CA PHE A 273 -7.72 12.76 -9.45
C PHE A 273 -6.51 11.91 -9.82
N THR A 274 -5.48 11.91 -8.98
CA THR A 274 -4.18 11.30 -9.25
C THR A 274 -4.07 9.85 -8.76
N LEU A 275 -4.73 9.46 -7.66
CA LEU A 275 -4.71 8.08 -7.16
C LEU A 275 -5.73 7.23 -7.91
N ARG A 276 -5.33 6.78 -9.11
CA ARG A 276 -6.14 5.87 -9.92
C ARG A 276 -5.52 4.48 -9.97
N ILE A 277 -6.38 3.48 -9.82
CA ILE A 277 -6.02 2.11 -10.13
C ILE A 277 -6.12 1.97 -11.65
N MET A 278 -5.09 1.43 -12.27
CA MET A 278 -5.10 1.14 -13.68
C MET A 278 -5.40 -0.33 -13.93
N ASP A 279 -5.99 -0.61 -15.09
CA ASP A 279 -6.27 -1.96 -15.57
C ASP A 279 -7.21 -2.73 -14.62
N GLU A 280 -7.99 -2.03 -13.78
CA GLU A 280 -8.85 -2.67 -12.76
C GLU A 280 -9.88 -3.63 -13.36
N GLY A 281 -10.44 -3.30 -14.52
CA GLY A 281 -11.34 -4.20 -15.26
C GLY A 281 -10.63 -5.48 -15.71
N GLU A 282 -9.49 -5.36 -16.37
CA GLU A 282 -8.66 -6.51 -16.77
C GLU A 282 -8.23 -7.35 -15.55
N MET A 283 -7.93 -6.69 -14.42
CA MET A 283 -7.57 -7.39 -13.18
C MET A 283 -8.72 -8.23 -12.65
N ILE A 284 -9.96 -7.73 -12.74
CA ILE A 284 -11.17 -8.41 -12.30
C ILE A 284 -11.56 -9.54 -13.26
N ASP A 285 -11.50 -9.30 -14.57
CA ASP A 285 -11.85 -10.31 -15.57
C ASP A 285 -10.89 -11.51 -15.52
N GLU A 286 -9.58 -11.25 -15.47
CA GLU A 286 -8.56 -12.29 -15.31
C GLU A 286 -8.74 -13.05 -13.98
N ALA A 287 -9.20 -12.36 -12.93
CA ALA A 287 -9.47 -12.96 -11.64
C ALA A 287 -10.67 -13.92 -11.66
N VAL A 288 -11.73 -13.55 -12.38
CA VAL A 288 -12.94 -14.36 -12.57
C VAL A 288 -12.62 -15.59 -13.42
N ASP A 289 -11.91 -15.44 -14.53
CA ASP A 289 -11.53 -16.55 -15.42
C ASP A 289 -10.73 -17.63 -14.68
N GLU A 290 -9.83 -17.24 -13.79
CA GLU A 290 -9.02 -18.20 -13.03
C GLU A 290 -9.83 -18.88 -11.90
N LEU A 291 -10.79 -18.17 -11.30
CA LEU A 291 -11.78 -18.78 -10.40
C LEU A 291 -12.61 -19.84 -11.13
N GLU A 292 -12.96 -19.61 -12.40
CA GLU A 292 -13.64 -20.59 -13.25
C GLU A 292 -12.79 -21.84 -13.45
N ARG A 293 -11.53 -21.65 -13.85
CA ARG A 293 -10.56 -22.75 -14.06
C ARG A 293 -10.25 -23.53 -12.79
N SER A 294 -10.38 -22.90 -11.62
CA SER A 294 -10.19 -23.57 -10.33
C SER A 294 -11.35 -24.49 -9.93
N GLY A 295 -12.44 -24.52 -10.70
CA GLY A 295 -13.63 -25.33 -10.43
C GLY A 295 -14.54 -24.77 -9.33
N LEU A 296 -14.18 -23.64 -8.71
CA LEU A 296 -14.95 -23.01 -7.64
C LEU A 296 -16.22 -22.28 -8.13
N LEU A 297 -16.31 -21.93 -9.42
CA LEU A 297 -17.51 -21.30 -10.00
C LEU A 297 -18.58 -22.30 -10.45
N ALA A 298 -18.26 -23.58 -10.62
CA ALA A 298 -19.21 -24.59 -11.12
C ALA A 298 -20.36 -24.91 -10.14
N HIS A 299 -20.34 -24.33 -8.94
CA HIS A 299 -21.35 -24.51 -7.89
C HIS A 299 -22.21 -23.27 -7.61
N ASP A 300 -21.98 -22.14 -8.27
CA ASP A 300 -22.73 -20.89 -7.99
C ASP A 300 -23.77 -20.56 -9.07
N GLU A 301 -25.03 -20.39 -8.66
CA GLU A 301 -26.18 -20.04 -9.52
C GLU A 301 -26.00 -18.69 -10.26
N PHE A 302 -25.10 -17.83 -9.78
CA PHE A 302 -24.84 -16.50 -10.33
C PHE A 302 -24.24 -16.53 -11.75
N PHE A 303 -23.24 -17.38 -12.01
CA PHE A 303 -22.58 -17.47 -13.32
C PHE A 303 -23.38 -18.29 -14.33
N THR A 304 -24.13 -19.31 -13.87
CA THR A 304 -25.03 -20.08 -14.74
C THR A 304 -26.20 -19.22 -15.24
N GLN A 305 -26.72 -18.31 -14.41
CA GLN A 305 -27.76 -17.36 -14.83
C GLN A 305 -27.24 -16.27 -15.78
N ALA A 306 -26.01 -15.79 -15.58
CA ALA A 306 -25.36 -14.85 -16.50
C ALA A 306 -25.10 -15.48 -17.89
N ALA A 307 -24.62 -16.74 -17.93
CA ALA A 307 -24.37 -17.46 -19.17
C ALA A 307 -25.65 -17.67 -20.02
N HIS A 308 -26.80 -17.89 -19.37
CA HIS A 308 -28.08 -18.05 -20.06
C HIS A 308 -28.66 -16.76 -20.67
N HIS A 309 -28.23 -15.58 -20.19
CA HIS A 309 -28.74 -14.29 -20.68
C HIS A 309 -28.01 -13.78 -21.94
N HIS A 310 -26.85 -14.38 -22.29
CA HIS A 310 -26.00 -13.97 -23.41
C HIS A 310 -26.19 -14.82 -24.68
N GLY A 311 -27.44 -14.96 -25.13
CA GLY A 311 -27.75 -15.38 -26.50
C GLY A 311 -27.35 -14.29 -27.50
N TYR A 312 -26.22 -14.49 -28.18
CA TYR A 312 -25.64 -13.61 -29.20
C TYR A 312 -26.60 -13.38 -30.38
N GLY A 313 -27.11 -12.15 -30.54
CA GLY A 313 -27.98 -11.75 -31.65
C GLY A 313 -27.37 -10.59 -32.43
N THR A 314 -26.99 -10.84 -33.68
CA THR A 314 -26.48 -9.82 -34.62
C THR A 314 -27.62 -8.93 -35.11
N MET A 315 -27.57 -7.62 -34.85
CA MET A 315 -28.51 -6.66 -35.44
C MET A 315 -28.02 -6.13 -36.78
N ALA A 316 -28.93 -6.08 -37.75
CA ALA A 316 -28.71 -5.59 -39.10
C ALA A 316 -28.95 -4.07 -39.21
N THR A 317 -28.25 -3.44 -40.14
CA THR A 317 -28.24 -2.00 -40.41
C THR A 317 -29.28 -1.60 -41.47
N HIS A 318 -30.11 -0.56 -41.22
CA HIS A 318 -30.22 0.71 -42.00
C HIS A 318 -31.47 1.58 -41.67
N ASP A 319 -31.33 2.89 -41.94
CA ASP A 319 -32.26 4.05 -42.02
C ASP A 319 -32.42 4.99 -40.80
N LEU A 320 -31.99 6.26 -40.96
CA LEU A 320 -31.89 7.38 -39.99
C LEU A 320 -33.04 8.39 -40.22
N SER A 321 -33.84 8.82 -39.22
CA SER A 321 -33.48 9.92 -38.30
C SER A 321 -34.18 9.92 -36.92
N ASP A 322 -35.10 8.98 -36.62
CA ASP A 322 -35.52 8.66 -35.23
C ASP A 322 -34.74 7.45 -34.66
N SER A 323 -34.19 6.62 -35.54
CA SER A 323 -33.40 5.44 -35.18
C SER A 323 -32.03 5.76 -34.58
N THR A 324 -31.43 6.94 -34.86
CA THR A 324 -30.17 7.35 -34.22
C THR A 324 -30.35 7.58 -32.72
N PHE A 325 -31.48 8.17 -32.33
CA PHE A 325 -31.78 8.42 -30.93
C PHE A 325 -32.09 7.12 -30.19
N ASP A 326 -32.87 6.23 -30.82
CA ASP A 326 -33.18 4.90 -30.29
C ASP A 326 -31.94 3.98 -30.25
N PHE A 327 -31.04 4.10 -31.23
CA PHE A 327 -29.73 3.44 -31.25
C PHE A 327 -28.82 3.95 -30.13
N LEU A 328 -28.68 5.28 -29.96
CA LEU A 328 -27.87 5.85 -28.89
C LEU A 328 -28.46 5.54 -27.50
N GLN A 329 -29.79 5.50 -27.36
CA GLN A 329 -30.45 5.12 -26.12
C GLN A 329 -30.27 3.63 -25.81
N SER A 330 -30.48 2.75 -26.78
CA SER A 330 -30.24 1.31 -26.61
C SER A 330 -28.77 1.00 -26.35
N GLU A 331 -27.84 1.68 -27.03
CA GLU A 331 -26.40 1.57 -26.78
C GLU A 331 -26.05 2.07 -25.37
N ALA A 332 -26.63 3.20 -24.93
CA ALA A 332 -26.44 3.71 -23.57
C ALA A 332 -27.05 2.78 -22.50
N GLU A 333 -28.20 2.15 -22.77
CA GLU A 333 -28.82 1.15 -21.89
C GLU A 333 -27.99 -0.13 -21.81
N ILE A 334 -27.44 -0.60 -22.93
CA ILE A 334 -26.52 -1.75 -22.98
C ILE A 334 -25.23 -1.43 -22.23
N MET A 335 -24.63 -0.27 -22.46
CA MET A 335 -23.43 0.17 -21.72
C MET A 335 -23.71 0.28 -20.22
N LYS A 336 -24.87 0.81 -19.83
CA LYS A 336 -25.28 0.89 -18.43
C LYS A 336 -25.51 -0.48 -17.81
N ALA A 337 -26.19 -1.38 -18.51
CA ALA A 337 -26.42 -2.75 -18.07
C ALA A 337 -25.11 -3.51 -17.88
N LYS A 338 -24.18 -3.38 -18.85
CA LYS A 338 -22.83 -3.95 -18.75
C LYS A 338 -22.05 -3.39 -17.56
N ALA A 339 -22.08 -2.07 -17.35
CA ALA A 339 -21.41 -1.44 -16.21
C ALA A 339 -22.03 -1.85 -14.86
N GLU A 340 -23.35 -2.04 -14.79
CA GLU A 340 -24.02 -2.57 -13.60
C GLU A 340 -23.64 -4.03 -13.32
N GLU A 341 -23.53 -4.85 -14.36
CA GLU A 341 -23.08 -6.23 -14.27
C GLU A 341 -21.63 -6.34 -13.80
N GLU A 342 -20.71 -5.56 -14.37
CA GLU A 342 -19.31 -5.47 -13.95
C GLU A 342 -19.20 -5.06 -12.48
N LYS A 343 -20.00 -4.08 -12.03
CA LYS A 343 -20.05 -3.69 -10.61
C LYS A 343 -20.55 -4.82 -9.72
N ARG A 344 -21.54 -5.61 -10.16
CA ARG A 344 -22.04 -6.77 -9.41
C ARG A 344 -20.98 -7.88 -9.35
N LYS A 345 -20.33 -8.21 -10.46
CA LYS A 345 -19.21 -9.17 -10.54
C LYS A 345 -18.08 -8.77 -9.60
N LYS A 346 -17.63 -7.51 -9.68
CA LYS A 346 -16.63 -6.93 -8.77
C LYS A 346 -17.07 -7.08 -7.30
N THR A 347 -18.31 -6.73 -7.00
CA THR A 347 -18.85 -6.77 -5.62
C THR A 347 -18.87 -8.19 -5.06
N TRP A 348 -19.28 -9.16 -5.88
CA TRP A 348 -19.29 -10.58 -5.53
C TRP A 348 -17.87 -11.11 -5.30
N LEU A 349 -16.94 -10.83 -6.22
CA LEU A 349 -15.55 -11.29 -6.13
C LEU A 349 -14.87 -10.78 -4.86
N LEU A 350 -14.98 -9.48 -4.58
CA LEU A 350 -14.38 -8.88 -3.38
C LEU A 350 -15.00 -9.45 -2.09
N ASN A 351 -16.30 -9.75 -2.07
CA ASN A 351 -16.97 -10.37 -0.93
C ASN A 351 -16.43 -11.78 -0.66
N GLU A 352 -16.30 -12.59 -1.72
CA GLU A 352 -15.82 -13.95 -1.62
C GLU A 352 -14.32 -14.00 -1.22
N GLU A 353 -13.50 -13.09 -1.74
CA GLU A 353 -12.11 -12.95 -1.31
C GLU A 353 -11.99 -12.56 0.17
N THR A 354 -12.80 -11.60 0.63
CA THR A 354 -12.85 -11.22 2.05
C THR A 354 -13.22 -12.42 2.92
N ARG A 355 -14.22 -13.20 2.49
CA ARG A 355 -14.68 -14.39 3.21
C ARG A 355 -13.56 -15.44 3.30
N ARG A 356 -12.86 -15.73 2.21
CA ARG A 356 -11.72 -16.65 2.20
C ARG A 356 -10.57 -16.15 3.08
N TYR A 357 -10.28 -14.86 3.03
CA TYR A 357 -9.25 -14.23 3.86
C TYR A 357 -9.52 -14.43 5.36
N ILE A 358 -10.76 -14.17 5.80
CA ILE A 358 -11.17 -14.31 7.20
C ILE A 358 -11.23 -15.78 7.64
N MET A 359 -11.62 -16.69 6.74
CA MET A 359 -11.70 -18.12 7.02
C MET A 359 -10.33 -18.83 6.97
N ASP A 360 -9.29 -18.22 6.40
CA ASP A 360 -7.95 -18.81 6.37
C ASP A 360 -7.30 -18.76 7.77
N PRO A 361 -7.03 -19.90 8.42
CA PRO A 361 -6.41 -19.90 9.76
C PRO A 361 -5.00 -19.27 9.76
N THR A 362 -4.28 -19.28 8.64
CA THR A 362 -2.95 -18.66 8.54
C THR A 362 -2.99 -17.14 8.62
N MET A 363 -4.13 -16.52 8.28
CA MET A 363 -4.35 -15.09 8.46
C MET A 363 -4.30 -14.73 9.95
N TRP A 364 -4.98 -15.51 10.80
CA TRP A 364 -5.02 -15.26 12.24
C TRP A 364 -3.69 -15.55 12.94
N TRP A 365 -2.90 -16.52 12.44
CA TRP A 365 -1.54 -16.72 12.92
C TRP A 365 -0.61 -15.55 12.54
N LEU A 366 -0.75 -15.02 11.31
CA LEU A 366 -0.03 -13.82 10.90
C LEU A 366 -0.43 -12.61 11.76
N ALA A 367 -1.74 -12.41 11.98
CA ALA A 367 -2.30 -11.35 12.81
C ALA A 367 -1.86 -11.44 14.27
N GLY A 368 -1.94 -12.62 14.87
CA GLY A 368 -1.47 -12.87 16.23
C GLY A 368 0.01 -12.53 16.38
N GLY A 369 0.86 -12.95 15.44
CA GLY A 369 2.26 -12.56 15.46
C GLY A 369 2.46 -11.05 15.24
N PHE A 370 1.69 -10.42 14.36
CA PHE A 370 1.77 -8.99 14.12
C PHE A 370 1.42 -8.17 15.37
N VAL A 371 0.36 -8.53 16.09
CA VAL A 371 -0.01 -7.92 17.40
C VAL A 371 1.12 -8.07 18.41
N LEU A 372 1.65 -9.28 18.54
CA LEU A 372 2.64 -9.61 19.56
C LEU A 372 4.02 -8.99 19.28
N VAL A 373 4.29 -8.52 18.05
CA VAL A 373 5.52 -7.76 17.74
C VAL A 373 5.30 -6.25 17.72
N THR A 374 4.22 -5.79 17.08
CA THR A 374 3.94 -4.34 16.98
C THR A 374 3.49 -3.75 18.30
N GLY A 375 2.71 -4.47 19.11
CA GLY A 375 2.26 -4.01 20.42
C GLY A 375 3.40 -3.59 21.35
N PRO A 376 4.44 -4.45 21.56
CA PRO A 376 5.62 -4.05 22.30
C PRO A 376 6.41 -2.87 21.69
N GLY A 377 6.46 -2.77 20.35
CA GLY A 377 7.10 -1.64 19.66
C GLY A 377 6.36 -0.32 19.91
N GLU A 378 5.05 -0.31 19.78
CA GLU A 378 4.18 0.83 20.07
C GLU A 378 4.26 1.22 21.55
N ALA A 379 4.19 0.24 22.46
CA ALA A 379 4.30 0.51 23.88
C ALA A 379 5.66 1.13 24.26
N PHE A 380 6.76 0.72 23.61
CA PHE A 380 8.05 1.38 23.77
C PHE A 380 8.03 2.84 23.28
N ILE A 381 7.45 3.10 22.10
CA ILE A 381 7.36 4.46 21.53
C ILE A 381 6.51 5.38 22.43
N ASN A 382 5.37 4.88 22.91
CA ASN A 382 4.42 5.65 23.73
C ASN A 382 4.95 5.95 25.14
N ASN A 383 5.79 5.08 25.71
CA ASN A 383 6.34 5.24 27.05
C ASN A 383 7.81 5.69 27.05
N LEU A 384 8.31 6.17 25.93
CA LEU A 384 9.73 6.47 25.76
C LEU A 384 10.24 7.52 26.75
N GLY A 385 9.43 8.54 27.04
CA GLY A 385 9.76 9.57 28.03
C GLY A 385 9.93 9.01 29.44
N THR A 386 8.93 8.27 29.92
CA THR A 386 8.96 7.68 31.26
C THR A 386 10.05 6.62 31.42
N ILE A 387 10.43 5.91 30.35
CA ILE A 387 11.56 4.98 30.36
C ILE A 387 12.87 5.74 30.57
N ILE A 388 13.12 6.81 29.83
CA ILE A 388 14.38 7.59 29.96
C ILE A 388 14.55 8.11 31.38
N ASP A 389 13.47 8.63 31.97
CA ASP A 389 13.49 9.17 33.33
C ASP A 389 13.84 8.10 34.39
N THR A 390 13.61 6.81 34.11
CA THR A 390 13.97 5.71 35.01
C THR A 390 15.45 5.31 34.96
N LEU A 391 16.19 5.70 33.90
CA LEU A 391 17.56 5.24 33.63
C LEU A 391 18.61 5.95 34.48
N THR A 392 18.34 7.19 34.90
CA THR A 392 19.25 8.01 35.69
C THR A 392 18.73 8.25 37.11
N PRO A 393 19.62 8.35 38.12
CA PRO A 393 19.22 8.73 39.48
C PRO A 393 18.66 10.17 39.53
N PRO A 394 17.85 10.53 40.56
CA PRO A 394 17.17 11.83 40.66
C PRO A 394 18.07 13.08 40.61
N HIS A 395 19.37 12.92 40.90
CA HIS A 395 20.34 14.02 41.00
C HIS A 395 21.23 14.20 39.77
N VAL A 396 21.02 13.40 38.71
CA VAL A 396 21.80 13.47 37.47
C VAL A 396 20.85 13.82 36.32
N SER A 397 21.04 14.98 35.70
CA SER A 397 20.30 15.35 34.50
C SER A 397 20.64 14.40 33.35
N SER A 398 19.63 13.81 32.72
CA SER A 398 19.78 13.03 31.51
C SER A 398 20.44 13.86 30.40
N THR A 399 21.42 13.27 29.72
CA THR A 399 22.11 13.87 28.58
C THR A 399 21.31 13.74 27.28
N THR A 400 20.27 12.90 27.28
CA THR A 400 19.43 12.62 26.13
C THR A 400 17.97 13.03 26.36
N SER A 401 17.30 13.51 25.30
CA SER A 401 15.90 13.92 25.35
C SER A 401 14.98 12.89 24.68
N PRO A 402 13.72 12.73 25.13
CA PRO A 402 12.75 11.86 24.46
C PRO A 402 12.56 12.19 22.98
N ALA A 403 12.61 13.46 22.60
CA ALA A 403 12.48 13.91 21.21
C ALA A 403 13.60 13.39 20.30
N THR A 404 14.83 13.32 20.81
CA THR A 404 15.97 12.75 20.09
C THR A 404 15.73 11.28 19.77
N HIS A 405 15.20 10.52 20.72
CA HIS A 405 14.94 9.09 20.55
C HIS A 405 13.73 8.80 19.66
N VAL A 406 12.67 9.60 19.71
CA VAL A 406 11.57 9.54 18.73
C VAL A 406 12.11 9.75 17.30
N SER A 407 13.02 10.71 17.13
CA SER A 407 13.66 10.97 15.83
C SER A 407 14.53 9.80 15.37
N ILE A 408 15.31 9.19 16.28
CA ILE A 408 16.12 7.99 15.96
C ILE A 408 15.22 6.84 15.50
N VAL A 409 14.13 6.55 16.23
CA VAL A 409 13.15 5.52 15.86
C VAL A 409 12.56 5.80 14.47
N ALA A 410 12.20 7.05 14.18
CA ALA A 410 11.66 7.42 12.87
C ALA A 410 12.67 7.22 11.73
N ILE A 411 13.93 7.61 11.91
CA ILE A 411 14.98 7.44 10.90
C ILE A 411 15.31 5.96 10.68
N THR A 412 15.53 5.20 11.75
CA THR A 412 15.91 3.78 11.62
C THR A 412 14.77 2.94 11.10
N SER A 413 13.52 3.22 11.48
CA SER A 413 12.35 2.55 10.91
C SER A 413 12.20 2.85 9.42
N THR A 414 12.43 4.10 8.99
CA THR A 414 12.38 4.50 7.57
C THR A 414 13.44 3.76 6.76
N LEU A 415 14.69 3.74 7.23
CA LEU A 415 15.77 3.00 6.55
C LEU A 415 15.45 1.51 6.49
N ALA A 416 14.97 0.92 7.59
CA ALA A 416 14.60 -0.48 7.64
C ALA A 416 13.52 -0.81 6.61
N ARG A 417 12.47 0.01 6.47
CA ARG A 417 11.40 -0.18 5.47
C ARG A 417 11.95 -0.24 4.04
N ILE A 418 12.82 0.70 3.67
CA ILE A 418 13.41 0.75 2.32
C ILE A 418 14.32 -0.47 2.09
N ILE A 419 15.16 -0.82 3.07
CA ILE A 419 16.05 -1.98 2.99
C ILE A 419 15.27 -3.28 2.89
N THR A 420 14.26 -3.51 3.74
CA THR A 420 13.49 -4.76 3.71
C THR A 420 12.58 -4.86 2.49
N GLY A 421 12.02 -3.74 2.02
CA GLY A 421 11.25 -3.71 0.77
C GLY A 421 12.11 -4.08 -0.45
N THR A 422 13.30 -3.48 -0.57
CA THR A 422 14.24 -3.78 -1.66
C THR A 422 14.80 -5.19 -1.60
N LEU A 423 15.25 -5.65 -0.43
CA LEU A 423 15.74 -7.03 -0.25
C LEU A 423 14.63 -8.06 -0.53
N SER A 424 13.39 -7.75 -0.13
CA SER A 424 12.24 -8.61 -0.42
C SER A 424 11.96 -8.73 -1.92
N ASP A 425 12.27 -7.73 -2.74
CA ASP A 425 12.06 -7.84 -4.18
C ASP A 425 13.21 -8.56 -4.88
N LEU A 426 14.44 -8.36 -4.40
CA LEU A 426 15.63 -8.97 -5.01
C LEU A 426 15.77 -10.47 -4.68
N LEU A 427 15.40 -10.87 -3.47
CA LEU A 427 15.70 -12.20 -2.95
C LEU A 427 14.47 -13.10 -2.83
N ALA A 428 13.26 -12.57 -2.76
CA ALA A 428 12.09 -13.44 -2.58
C ALA A 428 11.69 -14.15 -3.87
N PRO A 429 11.16 -15.38 -3.78
CA PRO A 429 10.70 -16.09 -4.96
C PRO A 429 9.62 -15.28 -5.69
N VAL A 430 9.69 -15.33 -7.03
CA VAL A 430 8.66 -14.75 -7.89
C VAL A 430 7.42 -15.62 -7.72
N ALA A 431 6.38 -15.08 -7.07
CA ALA A 431 5.11 -15.76 -6.96
C ALA A 431 4.45 -15.80 -8.35
N PRO A 432 4.01 -16.98 -8.84
CA PRO A 432 3.21 -17.07 -10.05
C PRO A 432 1.96 -16.20 -9.93
N THR A 433 1.53 -15.58 -11.04
CA THR A 433 0.29 -14.83 -11.11
C THR A 433 -0.88 -15.69 -10.61
N HIS A 434 -1.76 -15.12 -9.77
CA HIS A 434 -2.95 -15.77 -9.17
C HIS A 434 -2.71 -16.99 -8.27
N GLN A 435 -1.49 -17.19 -7.76
CA GLN A 435 -1.18 -18.30 -6.84
C GLN A 435 -2.15 -18.42 -5.64
N HIS A 436 -2.68 -17.29 -5.13
CA HIS A 436 -3.58 -17.23 -3.99
C HIS A 436 -4.98 -17.84 -4.26
N ARG A 437 -5.36 -18.07 -5.53
CA ARG A 437 -6.66 -18.66 -5.91
C ARG A 437 -6.58 -20.13 -6.34
N ARG A 438 -5.40 -20.74 -6.34
CA ARG A 438 -5.22 -22.15 -6.73
C ARG A 438 -5.79 -23.07 -5.65
N GLY A 439 -6.92 -23.70 -5.95
CA GLY A 439 -7.48 -24.77 -5.12
C GLY A 439 -6.64 -26.06 -5.19
N PRO A 440 -6.86 -27.01 -4.26
CA PRO A 440 -6.19 -28.32 -4.27
C PRO A 440 -6.40 -29.07 -5.60
N ASP A 441 -7.57 -28.93 -6.21
CA ASP A 441 -7.98 -29.61 -7.46
C ASP A 441 -7.63 -28.84 -8.75
N SER A 442 -6.78 -27.81 -8.66
CA SER A 442 -6.37 -27.02 -9.83
C SER A 442 -5.62 -27.87 -10.87
N VAL A 443 -5.98 -27.71 -12.15
CA VAL A 443 -5.29 -28.34 -13.30
C VAL A 443 -3.79 -28.00 -13.31
N ALA A 444 -3.40 -26.83 -12.79
CA ALA A 444 -2.00 -26.43 -12.65
C ALA A 444 -1.24 -27.26 -11.59
N ASN A 445 -1.91 -27.72 -10.52
CA ASN A 445 -1.30 -28.65 -9.56
C ASN A 445 -1.08 -30.02 -10.20
N SER A 446 -2.00 -30.48 -11.06
CA SER A 446 -1.82 -31.70 -11.84
C SER A 446 -0.66 -31.56 -12.85
N LEU A 447 -0.51 -30.40 -13.49
CA LEU A 447 0.59 -30.10 -14.41
C LEU A 447 1.94 -29.89 -13.72
N SER A 448 1.96 -29.52 -12.43
CA SER A 448 3.21 -29.39 -11.65
C SER A 448 3.97 -30.71 -11.44
N SER A 449 3.31 -31.85 -11.70
CA SER A 449 3.92 -33.17 -11.71
C SER A 449 4.75 -33.47 -12.97
N LEU A 450 4.61 -32.64 -14.01
CA LEU A 450 5.39 -32.76 -15.24
C LEU A 450 6.76 -32.09 -15.08
N PRO A 451 7.85 -32.66 -15.64
CA PRO A 451 9.14 -32.00 -15.65
C PRO A 451 9.04 -30.67 -16.40
N PRO A 452 9.59 -29.56 -15.86
CA PRO A 452 9.48 -28.25 -16.46
C PRO A 452 10.19 -28.23 -17.82
N LEU A 453 9.49 -27.80 -18.87
CA LEU A 453 10.02 -27.67 -20.23
C LEU A 453 10.84 -26.38 -20.47
N ASP A 454 11.05 -25.55 -19.44
CA ASP A 454 11.80 -24.29 -19.56
C ASP A 454 13.27 -24.43 -19.18
N HIS A 455 14.12 -24.44 -20.21
CA HIS A 455 15.58 -24.53 -20.13
C HIS A 455 16.31 -23.23 -19.70
N SER A 456 15.67 -22.29 -18.99
CA SER A 456 16.29 -20.99 -18.66
C SER A 456 16.22 -20.53 -17.19
N SER A 457 15.83 -21.40 -16.25
CA SER A 457 15.90 -21.04 -14.82
C SER A 457 17.34 -21.20 -14.29
N THR A 458 18.16 -20.17 -14.49
CA THR A 458 19.36 -19.99 -13.65
C THR A 458 18.89 -20.05 -12.19
N HIS A 459 19.39 -21.00 -11.39
CA HIS A 459 19.11 -21.13 -9.95
C HIS A 459 19.49 -19.83 -9.23
N ARG A 460 18.59 -18.84 -9.20
CA ARG A 460 18.75 -17.63 -8.39
C ARG A 460 18.48 -18.02 -6.95
N PHE A 461 19.40 -17.64 -6.06
CA PHE A 461 19.24 -17.85 -4.62
C PHE A 461 17.98 -17.12 -4.14
N SER A 462 16.98 -17.86 -3.65
CA SER A 462 15.70 -17.31 -3.20
C SER A 462 15.52 -17.46 -1.69
N VAL A 463 15.16 -16.37 -1.00
CA VAL A 463 14.90 -16.30 0.45
C VAL A 463 13.45 -15.86 0.68
N SER A 464 12.70 -16.61 1.48
CA SER A 464 11.29 -16.29 1.75
C SER A 464 11.12 -14.93 2.44
N ARG A 465 10.03 -14.22 2.16
CA ARG A 465 9.69 -12.96 2.86
C ARG A 465 9.54 -13.14 4.36
N ILE A 466 9.12 -14.33 4.80
CA ILE A 466 9.00 -14.66 6.23
C ILE A 466 10.35 -14.67 6.94
N THR A 467 11.44 -15.00 6.24
CA THR A 467 12.78 -14.92 6.82
C THR A 467 13.19 -13.49 7.17
N PHE A 468 12.85 -12.51 6.33
CA PHE A 468 13.06 -11.08 6.64
C PHE A 468 12.16 -10.60 7.77
N LEU A 469 10.93 -11.12 7.84
CA LEU A 469 9.98 -10.79 8.91
C LEU A 469 10.50 -11.31 10.27
N LEU A 470 11.00 -12.55 10.31
CA LEU A 470 11.61 -13.17 11.49
C LEU A 470 12.90 -12.47 11.91
N SER A 471 13.77 -12.09 10.97
CA SER A 471 15.00 -11.35 11.31
C SER A 471 14.68 -9.98 11.89
N SER A 472 13.64 -9.31 11.39
CA SER A 472 13.19 -8.01 11.91
C SER A 472 12.62 -8.10 13.32
N ALA A 473 11.81 -9.14 13.60
CA ALA A 473 11.35 -9.41 14.97
C ALA A 473 12.49 -9.76 15.92
N LEU A 474 13.50 -10.51 15.45
CA LEU A 474 14.69 -10.80 16.26
C LEU A 474 15.47 -9.52 16.61
N ILE A 475 15.66 -8.60 15.65
CA ILE A 475 16.31 -7.31 15.90
C ILE A 475 15.55 -6.50 16.97
N LEU A 476 14.22 -6.45 16.88
CA LEU A 476 13.37 -5.79 17.87
C LEU A 476 13.50 -6.46 19.25
N SER A 477 13.48 -7.79 19.30
CA SER A 477 13.65 -8.58 20.53
C SER A 477 15.01 -8.34 21.18
N ILE A 478 16.10 -8.25 20.40
CA ILE A 478 17.43 -7.91 20.91
C ILE A 478 17.41 -6.53 21.58
N GLY A 479 16.75 -5.53 20.98
CA GLY A 479 16.56 -4.22 21.60
C GLY A 479 15.85 -4.30 22.94
N GLN A 480 14.78 -5.10 23.03
CA GLN A 480 14.03 -5.30 24.28
C GLN A 480 14.84 -6.03 25.35
N LEU A 481 15.58 -7.08 24.98
CA LEU A 481 16.44 -7.85 25.88
C LEU A 481 17.58 -6.99 26.42
N LEU A 482 18.21 -6.18 25.57
CA LEU A 482 19.27 -5.26 25.99
C LEU A 482 18.74 -4.24 26.98
N LEU A 483 17.56 -3.68 26.73
CA LEU A 483 16.91 -2.79 27.69
C LEU A 483 16.61 -3.54 29.00
N ALA A 484 15.90 -4.67 28.93
CA ALA A 484 15.49 -5.49 30.07
C ALA A 484 16.63 -6.00 30.95
N SER A 485 17.84 -6.15 30.39
CA SER A 485 19.04 -6.59 31.12
C SER A 485 19.71 -5.49 31.96
N GLY A 486 19.20 -4.26 31.92
CA GLY A 486 19.79 -3.13 32.64
C GLY A 486 21.07 -2.56 32.00
N TRP A 487 21.44 -3.00 30.78
CA TRP A 487 22.67 -2.57 30.10
C TRP A 487 22.81 -1.06 29.90
N VAL A 488 21.67 -0.37 29.83
CA VAL A 488 21.56 1.09 29.65
C VAL A 488 21.43 1.84 30.98
N GLN A 489 21.22 1.16 32.11
CA GLN A 489 21.08 1.81 33.40
C GLN A 489 22.34 2.63 33.74
N ASN A 490 22.14 3.88 34.17
CA ASN A 490 23.19 4.86 34.42
C ASN A 490 24.07 5.24 33.19
N HIS A 491 23.72 4.77 31.99
CA HIS A 491 24.41 5.06 30.73
C HIS A 491 23.41 5.40 29.63
N ASP A 492 22.67 6.49 29.83
CA ASP A 492 21.66 7.05 28.92
C ASP A 492 22.12 7.18 27.45
N SER A 493 23.39 7.51 27.20
CA SER A 493 23.99 7.56 25.86
C SER A 493 23.82 6.26 25.05
N ARG A 494 23.74 5.10 25.71
CA ARG A 494 23.53 3.79 25.07
C ARG A 494 22.08 3.56 24.64
N PHE A 495 21.13 4.34 25.14
CA PHE A 495 19.70 4.21 24.82
C PHE A 495 19.42 4.46 23.32
N ALA A 496 20.31 5.17 22.63
CA ALA A 496 20.25 5.36 21.18
C ALA A 496 20.30 4.03 20.41
N VAL A 497 21.10 3.07 20.88
CA VAL A 497 21.20 1.72 20.28
C VAL A 497 19.88 0.97 20.45
N ILE A 498 19.25 1.05 21.62
CA ILE A 498 17.94 0.43 21.89
C ILE A 498 16.87 1.01 20.97
N SER A 499 16.82 2.35 20.89
CA SER A 499 15.89 3.08 20.02
C SER A 499 16.07 2.69 18.56
N ALA A 500 17.32 2.56 18.11
CA ALA A 500 17.64 2.15 16.75
C ALA A 500 17.20 0.71 16.44
N LEU A 501 17.47 -0.24 17.35
CA LEU A 501 17.10 -1.66 17.19
C LEU A 501 15.58 -1.84 17.19
N ILE A 502 14.88 -1.29 18.18
CA ILE A 502 13.41 -1.40 18.25
C ILE A 502 12.77 -0.70 17.05
N GLY A 503 13.23 0.50 16.70
CA GLY A 503 12.73 1.25 15.53
C GLY A 503 12.94 0.52 14.21
N SER A 504 14.13 -0.06 13.98
CA SER A 504 14.42 -0.81 12.75
C SER A 504 13.56 -2.07 12.63
N GLY A 505 13.45 -2.88 13.68
CA GLY A 505 12.61 -4.08 13.66
C GLY A 505 11.12 -3.78 13.53
N TYR A 506 10.62 -2.76 14.24
CA TYR A 506 9.23 -2.30 14.16
C TYR A 506 8.91 -1.79 12.74
N GLY A 507 9.75 -0.92 12.18
CA GLY A 507 9.58 -0.36 10.85
C GLY A 507 9.56 -1.44 9.76
N ALA A 508 10.50 -2.38 9.82
CA ALA A 508 10.59 -3.49 8.89
C ALA A 508 9.34 -4.39 8.95
N VAL A 509 8.89 -4.80 10.15
CA VAL A 509 7.67 -5.60 10.33
C VAL A 509 6.45 -4.89 9.75
N PHE A 510 6.31 -3.59 10.00
CA PHE A 510 5.18 -2.80 9.47
C PHE A 510 5.19 -2.66 7.93
N SER A 511 6.35 -2.80 7.27
CA SER A 511 6.43 -2.84 5.80
C SER A 511 6.28 -4.24 5.21
N LEU A 512 6.84 -5.27 5.86
CA LEU A 512 6.84 -6.63 5.35
C LEU A 512 5.47 -7.29 5.47
N THR A 513 4.72 -7.01 6.53
CA THR A 513 3.38 -7.57 6.73
C THR A 513 2.41 -7.25 5.59
N PRO A 514 2.20 -5.98 5.16
CA PRO A 514 1.35 -5.69 4.01
C PRO A 514 1.87 -6.33 2.72
N ILE A 515 3.19 -6.41 2.52
CA ILE A 515 3.78 -7.13 1.38
C ILE A 515 3.37 -8.61 1.44
N VAL A 516 3.52 -9.28 2.59
CA VAL A 516 3.08 -10.68 2.78
C VAL A 516 1.59 -10.83 2.51
N VAL A 517 0.75 -9.90 2.98
CA VAL A 517 -0.69 -9.92 2.71
C VAL A 517 -0.98 -9.88 1.21
N SER A 518 -0.31 -8.99 0.48
CA SER A 518 -0.49 -8.88 -0.97
C SER A 518 -0.06 -10.13 -1.75
N VAL A 519 0.95 -10.85 -1.25
CA VAL A 519 1.48 -12.07 -1.91
C VAL A 519 0.64 -13.30 -1.59
N VAL A 520 0.16 -13.43 -0.35
CA VAL A 520 -0.58 -14.62 0.09
C VAL A 520 -2.04 -14.57 -0.35
N TRP A 521 -2.69 -13.40 -0.32
CA TRP A 521 -4.13 -13.25 -0.56
C TRP A 521 -4.49 -12.33 -1.74
N GLY A 522 -3.50 -11.88 -2.51
CA GLY A 522 -3.75 -11.04 -3.70
C GLY A 522 -3.86 -9.54 -3.38
N VAL A 523 -4.09 -8.76 -4.44
CA VAL A 523 -4.12 -7.28 -4.36
C VAL A 523 -5.49 -6.68 -4.63
N GLU A 524 -6.41 -7.47 -5.14
CA GLU A 524 -7.74 -7.10 -5.59
C GLU A 524 -8.59 -6.52 -4.44
N ASN A 525 -8.57 -7.20 -3.29
CA ASN A 525 -9.18 -6.76 -2.03
C ASN A 525 -8.14 -6.34 -0.97
N PHE A 526 -6.99 -5.81 -1.42
CA PHE A 526 -5.87 -5.48 -0.54
C PHE A 526 -6.24 -4.50 0.56
N GLY A 527 -7.00 -3.44 0.23
CA GLY A 527 -7.34 -2.38 1.17
C GLY A 527 -8.08 -2.92 2.39
N THR A 528 -9.06 -3.77 2.15
CA THR A 528 -9.86 -4.46 3.18
C THR A 528 -9.02 -5.44 3.98
N ASN A 529 -8.23 -6.28 3.31
CA ASN A 529 -7.40 -7.29 3.96
C ASN A 529 -6.35 -6.65 4.88
N TRP A 530 -5.61 -5.65 4.37
CA TRP A 530 -4.65 -4.90 5.17
C TRP A 530 -5.33 -4.06 6.24
N GLY A 531 -6.48 -3.46 5.96
CA GLY A 531 -7.27 -2.70 6.93
C GLY A 531 -7.70 -3.55 8.13
N ILE A 532 -8.16 -4.78 7.92
CA ILE A 532 -8.51 -5.69 9.03
C ILE A 532 -7.28 -5.96 9.92
N LEU A 533 -6.14 -6.24 9.29
CA LEU A 533 -4.89 -6.52 9.99
C LEU A 533 -4.30 -5.27 10.68
N ALA A 534 -4.47 -4.09 10.10
CA ALA A 534 -3.96 -2.83 10.62
C ALA A 534 -4.74 -2.30 11.84
N MET A 535 -5.89 -2.90 12.19
CA MET A 535 -6.57 -2.61 13.46
C MET A 535 -5.86 -3.24 14.66
N THR A 536 -5.11 -4.32 14.43
CA THR A 536 -4.58 -5.15 15.52
C THR A 536 -3.46 -4.51 16.36
N PRO A 537 -2.59 -3.61 15.83
CA PRO A 537 -1.61 -2.87 16.64
C PRO A 537 -2.22 -2.09 17.80
N ALA A 538 -3.42 -1.51 17.64
CA ALA A 538 -4.08 -0.78 18.72
C ALA A 538 -4.38 -1.68 19.94
N ALA A 539 -4.80 -2.92 19.69
CA ALA A 539 -5.02 -3.90 20.75
C ALA A 539 -3.70 -4.27 21.45
N GLY A 540 -2.62 -4.46 20.68
CA GLY A 540 -1.29 -4.76 21.20
C GLY A 540 -0.71 -3.62 22.04
N ALA A 541 -0.82 -2.38 21.56
CA ALA A 541 -0.34 -1.17 22.23
C ALA A 541 -1.09 -0.94 23.55
N THR A 542 -2.42 -1.11 23.54
CA THR A 542 -3.25 -0.96 24.74
C THR A 542 -2.90 -2.00 25.81
N LEU A 543 -2.72 -3.26 25.40
CA LEU A 543 -2.34 -4.36 26.29
C LEU A 543 -0.98 -4.07 26.96
N TRP A 544 0.04 -3.84 26.15
CA TRP A 544 1.40 -3.66 26.66
C TRP A 544 1.63 -2.32 27.37
N GLY A 545 0.93 -1.27 26.95
CA GLY A 545 0.93 0.02 27.65
C GLY A 545 0.33 -0.10 29.06
N SER A 546 -0.77 -0.85 29.20
CA SER A 546 -1.38 -1.11 30.52
C SER A 546 -0.47 -1.95 31.43
N VAL A 547 0.18 -2.98 30.88
CA VAL A 547 1.15 -3.80 31.62
C VAL A 547 2.35 -2.96 32.07
N TYR A 548 2.89 -2.13 31.18
CA TYR A 548 4.00 -1.21 31.52
C TYR A 548 3.61 -0.28 32.67
N ALA A 549 2.45 0.39 32.57
CA ALA A 549 1.98 1.32 33.58
C ALA A 549 1.82 0.64 34.96
N ALA A 550 1.26 -0.57 35.00
CA ALA A 550 1.09 -1.32 36.24
C ALA A 550 2.44 -1.71 36.90
N VAL A 551 3.43 -2.14 36.09
CA VAL A 551 4.78 -2.46 36.59
C VAL A 551 5.49 -1.20 37.07
N TYR A 552 5.40 -0.11 36.33
CA TYR A 552 5.99 1.17 36.68
C TYR A 552 5.45 1.69 38.02
N GLN A 553 4.12 1.70 38.20
CA GLN A 553 3.48 2.13 39.45
C GLN A 553 3.85 1.25 40.64
N LYS A 554 3.93 -0.07 40.42
CA LYS A 554 4.37 -1.02 41.46
C LYS A 554 5.81 -0.76 41.88
N GLY A 555 6.68 -0.41 40.93
CA GLY A 555 8.06 -0.01 41.21
C GLY A 555 8.14 1.31 41.97
N ALA A 556 7.32 2.31 41.62
CA ALA A 556 7.30 3.63 42.25
C ALA A 556 6.89 3.55 43.73
N ASN A 557 5.87 2.75 44.05
CA ASN A 557 5.40 2.54 45.43
C ASN A 557 6.43 1.85 46.34
N GLY A 558 7.46 1.23 45.76
CA GLY A 558 8.55 0.59 46.50
C GLY A 558 9.73 1.52 46.84
N SER A 559 9.75 2.74 46.33
CA SER A 559 10.79 3.75 46.60
C SER A 559 10.44 4.58 47.84
N GLU A 560 11.44 4.95 48.66
CA GLU A 560 11.22 5.69 49.90
C GLU A 560 10.57 7.06 49.65
N LYS A 561 9.47 7.31 50.37
CA LYS A 561 8.72 8.56 50.61
C LYS A 561 9.17 9.80 49.82
N GLY A 562 8.46 10.10 48.73
CA GLY A 562 8.31 11.48 48.22
C GLY A 562 8.38 11.64 46.71
N ASP A 563 9.02 10.73 45.98
CA ASP A 563 9.13 10.82 44.53
C ASP A 563 7.93 10.16 43.82
N VAL A 564 7.32 10.92 42.91
CA VAL A 564 6.23 10.46 42.02
C VAL A 564 6.77 9.55 40.90
N LEU A 565 8.08 9.56 40.68
CA LEU A 565 8.78 8.87 39.58
C LEU A 565 9.42 7.56 40.05
N CYS A 566 9.33 6.54 39.20
CA CYS A 566 10.00 5.26 39.41
C CYS A 566 11.43 5.32 38.87
N HIS A 567 12.43 4.93 39.66
CA HIS A 567 13.83 4.86 39.24
C HIS A 567 14.40 3.45 39.32
N GLY A 568 15.26 3.12 38.37
CA GLY A 568 15.98 1.86 38.34
C GLY A 568 15.32 0.77 37.50
N GLU A 569 16.08 -0.32 37.32
CA GLU A 569 15.73 -1.44 36.44
C GLU A 569 14.37 -2.08 36.78
N LYS A 570 13.98 -2.10 38.07
CA LYS A 570 12.72 -2.69 38.53
C LYS A 570 11.47 -2.04 37.92
N CYS A 571 11.57 -0.79 37.46
CA CYS A 571 10.46 -0.02 36.91
C CYS A 571 10.05 -0.45 35.50
N TYR A 572 10.97 -1.06 34.74
CA TYR A 572 10.74 -1.36 33.33
C TYR A 572 11.16 -2.78 32.94
N ALA A 573 12.20 -3.35 33.56
CA ALA A 573 12.76 -4.64 33.14
C ALA A 573 11.76 -5.80 33.09
N PRO A 574 10.86 -6.01 34.08
CA PRO A 574 9.88 -7.09 34.01
C PRO A 574 8.96 -6.98 32.79
N THR A 575 8.56 -5.76 32.45
CA THR A 575 7.73 -5.48 31.27
C THR A 575 8.48 -5.82 29.99
N PHE A 576 9.74 -5.38 29.86
CA PHE A 576 10.53 -5.63 28.66
C PHE A 576 10.93 -7.10 28.49
N TRP A 577 11.11 -7.86 29.58
CA TRP A 577 11.24 -9.31 29.54
C TRP A 577 9.97 -9.98 29.00
N ALA A 578 8.80 -9.58 29.50
CA ALA A 578 7.51 -10.09 29.03
C ALA A 578 7.24 -9.75 27.56
N MET A 579 7.56 -8.51 27.15
CA MET A 579 7.51 -8.06 25.77
C MET A 579 8.43 -8.90 24.87
N ALA A 580 9.67 -9.17 25.28
CA ALA A 580 10.58 -10.01 24.51
C ALA A 580 9.99 -11.40 24.31
N ILE A 581 9.48 -12.05 25.36
CA ILE A 581 8.81 -13.36 25.27
C ILE A 581 7.66 -13.32 24.26
N SER A 582 6.86 -12.25 24.27
CA SER A 582 5.76 -12.09 23.31
C SER A 582 6.22 -12.04 21.86
N VAL A 583 7.36 -11.39 21.58
CA VAL A 583 7.99 -11.36 20.26
C VAL A 583 8.48 -12.75 19.84
N TRP A 584 9.04 -13.55 20.76
CA TRP A 584 9.42 -14.93 20.49
C TRP A 584 8.21 -15.83 20.19
N VAL A 585 7.10 -15.66 20.91
CA VAL A 585 5.84 -16.34 20.61
C VAL A 585 5.35 -15.95 19.22
N ALA A 586 5.42 -14.67 18.85
CA ALA A 586 5.05 -14.20 17.52
C ALA A 586 5.87 -14.85 16.40
N MET A 587 7.19 -14.97 16.59
CA MET A 587 8.06 -15.69 15.65
C MET A 587 7.62 -17.15 15.49
N GLY A 588 7.23 -17.81 16.59
CA GLY A 588 6.65 -19.15 16.55
C GLY A 588 5.36 -19.23 15.73
N LEU A 589 4.44 -18.27 15.90
CA LEU A 589 3.20 -18.20 15.12
C LEU A 589 3.46 -17.98 13.62
N TRP A 590 4.41 -17.12 13.25
CA TRP A 590 4.77 -16.93 11.84
C TRP A 590 5.46 -18.14 11.23
N VAL A 591 6.31 -18.83 11.99
CA VAL A 591 6.88 -20.11 11.55
C VAL A 591 5.79 -21.17 11.38
N TYR A 592 4.79 -21.19 12.25
CA TYR A 592 3.64 -22.08 12.13
C TYR A 592 2.76 -21.75 10.91
N ALA A 593 2.47 -20.48 10.65
CA ALA A 593 1.78 -20.03 9.44
C ALA A 593 2.54 -20.42 8.16
N TRP A 594 3.88 -20.37 8.20
CA TRP A 594 4.73 -20.69 7.07
C TRP A 594 4.90 -22.20 6.84
N ARG A 595 5.24 -22.96 7.89
CA ARG A 595 5.69 -24.37 7.80
C ARG A 595 4.78 -25.38 8.50
N GLY A 596 3.79 -24.93 9.25
CA GLY A 596 2.85 -25.76 9.99
C GLY A 596 1.93 -26.61 9.09
N PRO A 597 1.08 -27.46 9.69
CA PRO A 597 0.03 -28.16 8.96
C PRO A 597 -0.93 -27.14 8.32
N GLY A 598 -1.12 -27.22 7.00
CA GLY A 598 -1.87 -26.19 6.24
C GLY A 598 -1.11 -24.88 5.98
N GLY A 599 0.16 -24.78 6.38
CA GLY A 599 0.99 -23.59 6.17
C GLY A 599 1.32 -23.31 4.71
N TRP A 600 1.73 -22.07 4.42
CA TRP A 600 1.97 -21.57 3.05
C TRP A 600 2.93 -22.45 2.23
N LYS A 601 4.00 -22.96 2.85
CA LYS A 601 4.97 -23.79 2.14
C LYS A 601 4.35 -25.10 1.62
N ARG A 602 3.44 -25.72 2.37
CA ARG A 602 2.74 -26.95 1.95
C ARG A 602 1.68 -26.67 0.90
N ARG A 603 1.07 -25.48 0.93
CA ARG A 603 0.10 -25.02 -0.08
C ARG A 603 0.75 -24.54 -1.38
N GLY A 604 2.07 -24.66 -1.52
CA GLY A 604 2.79 -24.18 -2.71
C GLY A 604 2.82 -22.65 -2.82
N VAL A 605 2.55 -21.92 -1.74
CA VAL A 605 2.53 -20.46 -1.73
C VAL A 605 3.96 -19.94 -1.60
N ALA A 606 4.49 -19.34 -2.67
CA ALA A 606 5.78 -18.67 -2.70
C ALA A 606 5.69 -17.31 -1.95
N VAL A 607 5.98 -17.35 -0.64
CA VAL A 607 5.99 -16.17 0.24
C VAL A 607 7.35 -15.52 0.29
#